data_AF-A0A511YAQ6-F1
#
_entry.id   AF-A0A511YAQ6-F1
#
_cell.length_a   1.000
_cell.length_b   1.000
_cell.length_c   1.000
_cell.angle_alpha   90.00
_cell.angle_beta   90.00
_cell.angle_gamma   90.00
#
_symmetry.space_group_name_H-M   'P 1'
#
loop_
_entity.id
_entity.type
_entity.pdbx_description
1 polymer ?
#
loop_
_entity_poly.entity_id
_entity_poly.type
_entity_poly.pdbx_seq_one_letter_code
_entity_poly.pdbx_strand_id
1 'polypeptide(L)'
;MMKIKIFATFSLIISGFFLFRAQKLNFKDPNFEKAVLENFDLNKNGSLEKLEADMITNLFLVQKGITSADDMLLFSNAKMIVLDDNTIPNVSIMGLPQLELFSCTGCKISSFRAEGLKSLASLYLDNNLLENISLKETPRIDQLTLSLNQLKAVDITPLKNLRKLNVEHNKIQKLDISKNPALQTLNIGGNPMKESDIKKGVKTDITIFGAEQ
;
A
#
# COMPACT_ATOMS: atom_id res chain seq x y z
N MET A 1 39.71 15.95 44.11
CA MET A 1 39.29 14.86 43.20
C MET A 1 38.33 13.95 43.96
N MET A 2 37.03 14.28 43.97
CA MET A 2 35.99 13.59 44.73
C MET A 2 35.16 12.74 43.76
N LYS A 3 35.16 11.42 43.94
CA LYS A 3 34.36 10.48 43.13
C LYS A 3 32.90 10.54 43.60
N ILE A 4 32.02 11.06 42.76
CA ILE A 4 30.56 11.01 42.95
C ILE A 4 30.10 9.58 42.66
N LYS A 5 29.56 8.88 43.68
CA LYS A 5 28.81 7.63 43.50
C LYS A 5 27.34 7.99 43.33
N ILE A 6 26.80 7.81 42.12
CA ILE A 6 25.37 7.95 41.86
C ILE A 6 24.68 6.68 42.36
N PHE A 7 23.91 6.79 43.44
CA PHE A 7 22.90 5.80 43.83
C PHE A 7 21.62 6.12 43.07
N ALA A 8 21.24 5.30 42.10
CA ALA A 8 19.91 5.35 41.50
C ALA A 8 18.96 4.53 42.40
N THR A 9 18.10 5.22 43.13
CA THR A 9 17.03 4.59 43.92
C THR A 9 15.90 4.15 43.00
N PHE A 10 15.58 2.86 43.02
CA PHE A 10 14.39 2.29 42.39
C PHE A 10 13.16 2.67 43.23
N SER A 11 12.43 3.69 42.79
CA SER A 11 11.09 3.96 43.32
C SER A 11 10.11 2.99 42.65
N LEU A 12 9.74 1.92 43.37
CA LEU A 12 8.57 1.11 43.02
C LEU A 12 7.32 1.99 43.15
N ILE A 13 6.80 2.45 42.02
CA ILE A 13 5.39 2.85 41.93
C ILE A 13 4.68 1.68 41.27
N ILE A 14 4.10 0.82 42.11
CA ILE A 14 3.12 -0.18 41.71
C ILE A 14 1.84 0.59 41.38
N SER A 15 1.67 1.00 40.13
CA SER A 15 0.39 1.43 39.60
C SER A 15 0.18 0.76 38.25
N GLY A 16 -0.48 -0.39 38.27
CA GLY A 16 -1.11 -0.99 37.09
C GLY A 16 -0.20 -1.23 35.89
N PHE A 17 0.89 -1.97 36.07
CA PHE A 17 1.52 -2.62 34.93
C PHE A 17 0.52 -3.65 34.38
N PHE A 18 -0.19 -3.28 33.32
CA PHE A 18 -0.74 -4.26 32.42
C PHE A 18 0.41 -5.19 32.05
N LEU A 19 0.30 -6.45 32.45
CA LEU A 19 1.09 -7.54 31.89
C LEU A 19 0.69 -7.64 30.42
N PHE A 20 1.24 -6.77 29.57
CA PHE A 20 1.35 -7.05 28.15
C PHE A 20 2.29 -8.24 28.08
N ARG A 21 1.72 -9.44 28.09
CA ARG A 21 2.48 -10.61 27.67
C ARG A 21 2.99 -10.30 26.26
N ALA A 22 4.27 -10.55 26.05
CA ALA A 22 4.86 -10.72 24.73
C ALA A 22 4.06 -11.79 23.98
N GLN A 23 3.03 -11.36 23.24
CA GLN A 23 2.24 -12.25 22.42
C GLN A 23 2.97 -12.42 21.10
N LYS A 24 3.52 -13.62 20.89
CA LYS A 24 4.09 -14.02 19.62
C LYS A 24 3.03 -13.90 18.51
N LEU A 25 3.40 -13.27 17.41
CA LEU A 25 2.56 -13.20 16.22
C LEU A 25 2.58 -14.52 15.46
N ASN A 26 1.47 -14.84 14.79
CA ASN A 26 1.34 -16.02 13.96
C ASN A 26 1.26 -15.60 12.49
N PHE A 27 2.23 -16.04 11.69
CA PHE A 27 2.31 -15.75 10.27
C PHE A 27 1.76 -16.93 9.46
N LYS A 28 1.01 -16.62 8.39
CA LYS A 28 0.53 -17.61 7.44
C LYS A 28 1.57 -17.91 6.36
N ASP A 29 2.34 -16.89 5.96
CA ASP A 29 3.37 -16.99 4.94
C ASP A 29 4.76 -17.09 5.60
N PRO A 30 5.48 -18.21 5.43
CA PRO A 30 6.78 -18.41 6.07
C PRO A 30 7.87 -17.49 5.51
N ASN A 31 7.74 -17.04 4.26
CA ASN A 31 8.68 -16.08 3.68
C ASN A 31 8.43 -14.67 4.22
N PHE A 32 7.17 -14.33 4.50
CA PHE A 32 6.83 -13.11 5.21
C PHE A 32 7.43 -13.13 6.62
N GLU A 33 7.18 -14.19 7.40
CA GLU A 33 7.75 -14.36 8.75
C GLU A 33 9.28 -14.21 8.73
N LYS A 34 9.94 -14.96 7.86
CA LYS A 34 11.40 -14.88 7.70
C LYS A 34 11.86 -13.46 7.39
N ALA A 35 11.21 -12.79 6.44
CA ALA A 35 11.62 -11.46 6.01
C ALA A 35 11.45 -10.41 7.11
N VAL A 36 10.43 -10.53 7.96
CA VAL A 36 10.28 -9.59 9.09
C VAL A 36 11.21 -9.91 10.24
N LEU A 37 11.48 -11.19 10.54
CA LEU A 37 12.44 -11.57 11.57
C LEU A 37 13.85 -11.12 11.25
N GLU A 38 14.26 -11.18 9.97
CA GLU A 38 15.57 -10.68 9.51
C GLU A 38 15.82 -9.20 9.86
N ASN A 39 14.76 -8.39 9.95
CA ASN A 39 14.88 -6.93 10.03
C ASN A 39 14.32 -6.32 11.32
N PHE A 40 13.41 -7.02 12.02
CA PHE A 40 12.58 -6.42 13.08
C PHE A 40 12.50 -7.24 14.37
N ASP A 41 13.11 -8.43 14.46
CA ASP A 41 13.30 -9.14 15.73
C ASP A 41 14.44 -8.47 16.53
N LEU A 42 14.09 -7.53 17.40
CA LEU A 42 15.04 -6.67 18.10
C LEU A 42 15.70 -7.40 19.27
N ASN A 43 14.93 -8.24 19.96
CA ASN A 43 15.41 -9.02 21.09
C ASN A 43 16.12 -10.32 20.66
N LYS A 44 16.04 -10.66 19.36
CA LYS A 44 16.66 -11.84 18.72
C LYS A 44 16.18 -13.15 19.33
N ASN A 45 14.93 -13.21 19.76
CA ASN A 45 14.35 -14.41 20.36
C ASN A 45 13.81 -15.40 19.31
N GLY A 46 13.93 -15.08 18.02
CA GLY A 46 13.49 -15.92 16.91
C GLY A 46 11.99 -15.82 16.65
N SER A 47 11.32 -14.78 17.15
CA SER A 47 9.90 -14.52 16.93
C SER A 47 9.60 -13.02 16.93
N LEU A 48 8.59 -12.61 16.17
CA LEU A 48 8.13 -11.23 16.22
C LEU A 48 6.99 -11.11 17.23
N GLU A 49 7.19 -10.28 18.23
CA GLU A 49 6.21 -10.01 19.26
C GLU A 49 5.32 -8.81 18.90
N LYS A 50 4.11 -8.75 19.47
CA LYS A 50 3.17 -7.65 19.21
C LYS A 50 3.78 -6.26 19.45
N LEU A 51 4.58 -6.10 20.51
CA LEU A 51 5.24 -4.82 20.81
C LEU A 51 6.25 -4.42 19.73
N GLU A 52 6.98 -5.39 19.17
CA GLU A 52 7.92 -5.15 18.07
C GLU A 52 7.16 -4.75 16.81
N ALA A 53 6.11 -5.49 16.47
CA ALA A 53 5.28 -5.21 15.31
C ALA A 53 4.57 -3.85 15.39
N ASP A 54 4.13 -3.44 16.58
CA ASP A 54 3.44 -2.16 16.79
C ASP A 54 4.37 -0.94 16.62
N MET A 55 5.69 -1.13 16.72
CA MET A 55 6.67 -0.07 16.42
C MET A 55 6.98 0.08 14.93
N ILE A 56 6.60 -0.90 14.10
CA ILE A 56 6.92 -0.90 12.67
C ILE A 56 5.93 -0.02 11.92
N THR A 57 6.43 1.10 11.39
CA THR A 57 5.65 1.99 10.52
C THR A 57 5.91 1.75 9.05
N ASN A 58 7.04 1.13 8.69
CA ASN A 58 7.45 0.95 7.30
C ASN A 58 7.92 -0.48 7.07
N LEU A 59 7.27 -1.19 6.15
CA LEU A 59 7.66 -2.54 5.72
C LEU A 59 8.14 -2.51 4.27
N PHE A 60 9.41 -2.84 4.06
CA PHE A 60 10.01 -3.00 2.75
C PHE A 60 10.43 -4.47 2.57
N LEU A 61 9.56 -5.25 1.93
CA LEU A 61 9.70 -6.71 1.79
C LEU A 61 9.81 -7.11 0.30
N VAL A 62 10.68 -6.42 -0.44
CA VAL A 62 10.87 -6.61 -1.89
C VAL A 62 11.60 -7.93 -2.16
N GLN A 63 11.12 -8.68 -3.16
CA GLN A 63 11.76 -9.90 -3.65
C GLN A 63 12.08 -10.93 -2.54
N LYS A 64 11.14 -11.13 -1.62
CA LYS A 64 11.29 -12.05 -0.49
C LYS A 64 10.69 -13.43 -0.74
N GLY A 65 10.10 -13.64 -1.92
CA GLY A 65 9.38 -14.88 -2.24
C GLY A 65 8.06 -15.01 -1.50
N ILE A 66 7.49 -13.89 -1.03
CA ILE A 66 6.20 -13.84 -0.35
C ILE A 66 5.12 -14.29 -1.34
N THR A 67 4.24 -15.16 -0.86
CA THR A 67 3.13 -15.75 -1.63
C THR A 67 1.75 -15.30 -1.15
N SER A 68 1.66 -14.75 0.05
CA SER A 68 0.44 -14.14 0.62
C SER A 68 0.75 -12.84 1.32
N ALA A 69 -0.06 -11.80 1.06
CA ALA A 69 0.05 -10.52 1.73
C ALA A 69 -0.73 -10.44 3.05
N ASP A 70 -1.53 -11.47 3.40
CA ASP A 70 -2.44 -11.44 4.56
C ASP A 70 -1.78 -11.03 5.88
N ASP A 71 -0.52 -11.42 6.09
CA ASP A 71 0.22 -11.14 7.33
C ASP A 71 0.57 -9.66 7.48
N MET A 72 0.43 -8.84 6.43
CA MET A 72 0.58 -7.39 6.53
C MET A 72 -0.43 -6.76 7.51
N LEU A 73 -1.56 -7.44 7.75
CA LEU A 73 -2.60 -6.99 8.69
C LEU A 73 -2.16 -7.07 10.15
N LEU A 74 -1.05 -7.76 10.45
CA LEU A 74 -0.45 -7.81 11.78
C LEU A 74 0.18 -6.45 12.17
N PHE A 75 0.46 -5.59 11.19
CA PHE A 75 1.17 -4.31 11.35
C PHE A 75 0.20 -3.12 11.24
N SER A 76 -0.73 -3.01 12.21
CA SER A 76 -1.80 -2.00 12.18
C SER A 76 -1.33 -0.54 12.21
N ASN A 77 -0.09 -0.30 12.64
CA ASN A 77 0.55 1.03 12.67
C ASN A 77 1.38 1.33 11.41
N ALA A 78 1.43 0.41 10.45
CA ALA A 78 2.15 0.59 9.21
C ALA A 78 1.55 1.74 8.38
N LYS A 79 2.43 2.63 7.95
CA LYS A 79 2.18 3.75 7.04
C LYS A 79 2.62 3.44 5.62
N MET A 80 3.69 2.67 5.46
CA MET A 80 4.22 2.28 4.16
C MET A 80 4.43 0.78 4.11
N ILE A 81 3.89 0.13 3.09
CA ILE A 81 4.09 -1.30 2.83
C ILE A 81 4.46 -1.46 1.37
N VAL A 82 5.64 -2.05 1.13
CA VAL A 82 6.19 -2.32 -0.20
C VAL A 82 6.48 -3.81 -0.31
N LEU A 83 5.74 -4.49 -1.19
CA LEU A 83 5.80 -5.93 -1.45
C LEU A 83 6.27 -6.25 -2.87
N ASP A 84 6.96 -5.32 -3.53
CA ASP A 84 7.34 -5.44 -4.94
C ASP A 84 8.13 -6.73 -5.23
N ASP A 85 7.99 -7.24 -6.45
CA ASP A 85 8.72 -8.40 -6.98
C ASP A 85 8.54 -9.71 -6.17
N ASN A 86 7.40 -9.85 -5.49
CA ASN A 86 6.95 -11.12 -4.90
C ASN A 86 6.01 -11.88 -5.86
N THR A 87 5.42 -13.01 -5.44
CA THR A 87 4.41 -13.73 -6.24
C THR A 87 3.14 -13.91 -5.44
N ILE A 88 2.31 -12.86 -5.44
CA ILE A 88 1.12 -12.75 -4.60
C ILE A 88 -0.08 -12.74 -5.54
N PRO A 89 -0.87 -13.82 -5.67
CA PRO A 89 -1.94 -13.87 -6.66
C PRO A 89 -3.11 -12.94 -6.32
N ASN A 90 -3.36 -12.69 -5.03
CA ASN A 90 -4.50 -11.91 -4.56
C ASN A 90 -4.07 -10.99 -3.41
N VAL A 91 -4.54 -9.74 -3.45
CA VAL A 91 -4.34 -8.77 -2.37
C VAL A 91 -5.68 -8.18 -1.96
N SER A 92 -6.01 -8.30 -0.67
CA SER A 92 -7.17 -7.65 -0.07
C SER A 92 -6.72 -6.86 1.16
N ILE A 93 -6.99 -5.57 1.18
CA ILE A 93 -6.57 -4.67 2.25
C ILE A 93 -7.79 -4.05 2.92
N MET A 94 -7.94 -4.33 4.20
CA MET A 94 -8.92 -3.73 5.10
C MET A 94 -8.30 -3.56 6.48
N GLY A 95 -8.72 -2.54 7.23
CA GLY A 95 -8.28 -2.39 8.62
C GLY A 95 -6.83 -1.90 8.81
N LEU A 96 -6.26 -1.19 7.83
CA LEU A 96 -4.98 -0.47 7.97
C LEU A 96 -5.22 1.06 7.94
N PRO A 97 -5.71 1.66 9.04
CA PRO A 97 -6.17 3.05 9.05
C PRO A 97 -5.06 4.08 8.87
N GLN A 98 -3.81 3.71 9.15
CA GLN A 98 -2.64 4.58 9.03
C GLN A 98 -1.87 4.38 7.72
N LEU A 99 -2.29 3.46 6.85
CA LEU A 99 -1.58 3.17 5.60
C LEU A 99 -1.68 4.37 4.66
N GLU A 100 -0.55 4.98 4.35
CA GLU A 100 -0.38 6.14 3.47
C GLU A 100 0.11 5.69 2.08
N LEU A 101 0.90 4.61 2.01
CA LEU A 101 1.46 4.06 0.76
C LEU A 101 1.40 2.53 0.75
N PHE A 102 0.91 1.98 -0.36
CA PHE A 102 0.98 0.55 -0.66
C PHE A 102 1.57 0.32 -2.05
N SER A 103 2.54 -0.59 -2.15
CA SER A 103 3.14 -1.03 -3.41
C SER A 103 3.17 -2.55 -3.50
N CYS A 104 2.72 -3.08 -4.65
CA CYS A 104 2.89 -4.47 -5.04
C CYS A 104 3.14 -4.55 -6.55
N THR A 105 4.18 -3.85 -6.99
CA THR A 105 4.62 -3.83 -8.39
C THR A 105 5.27 -5.17 -8.74
N GLY A 106 4.97 -5.73 -9.92
CA GLY A 106 5.61 -6.98 -10.35
C GLY A 106 5.18 -8.24 -9.57
N CYS A 107 4.09 -8.15 -8.79
CA CYS A 107 3.64 -9.20 -7.88
C CYS A 107 2.88 -10.36 -8.56
N LYS A 108 2.53 -10.22 -9.85
CA LYS A 108 1.61 -11.10 -10.57
C LYS A 108 0.20 -11.17 -9.94
N ILE A 109 -0.25 -10.09 -9.29
CA ILE A 109 -1.61 -10.04 -8.74
C ILE A 109 -2.63 -10.09 -9.89
N SER A 110 -3.66 -10.91 -9.72
CA SER A 110 -4.83 -10.97 -10.62
C SER A 110 -6.08 -10.36 -9.99
N SER A 111 -6.07 -10.15 -8.67
CA SER A 111 -7.16 -9.53 -7.91
C SER A 111 -6.62 -8.56 -6.85
N PHE A 112 -7.15 -7.34 -6.85
CA PHE A 112 -6.87 -6.32 -5.86
C PHE A 112 -8.15 -5.68 -5.32
N ARG A 113 -8.29 -5.68 -3.99
CA ARG A 113 -9.36 -4.97 -3.28
C ARG A 113 -8.79 -4.16 -2.12
N ALA A 114 -9.16 -2.89 -2.05
CA ALA A 114 -8.93 -2.03 -0.91
C ALA A 114 -10.26 -1.47 -0.40
N GLU A 115 -10.48 -1.55 0.91
CA GLU A 115 -11.68 -1.02 1.57
C GLU A 115 -11.34 -0.23 2.84
N GLY A 116 -11.90 0.98 2.93
CA GLY A 116 -11.83 1.80 4.15
C GLY A 116 -10.45 2.39 4.46
N LEU A 117 -9.54 2.44 3.48
CA LEU A 117 -8.20 3.00 3.64
C LEU A 117 -8.23 4.53 3.55
N LYS A 118 -8.69 5.16 4.63
CA LYS A 118 -8.92 6.61 4.71
C LYS A 118 -7.66 7.46 4.61
N SER A 119 -6.48 6.87 4.82
CA SER A 119 -5.18 7.56 4.78
C SER A 119 -4.37 7.27 3.52
N LEU A 120 -4.78 6.29 2.69
CA LEU A 120 -4.00 5.85 1.55
C LEU A 120 -3.94 6.97 0.50
N ALA A 121 -2.73 7.47 0.25
CA ALA A 121 -2.44 8.53 -0.70
C ALA A 121 -1.81 7.98 -1.98
N SER A 122 -0.91 7.01 -1.85
CA SER A 122 -0.17 6.42 -2.97
C SER A 122 -0.42 4.92 -3.10
N LEU A 123 -0.83 4.50 -4.29
CA LEU A 123 -1.06 3.09 -4.63
C LEU A 123 -0.34 2.73 -5.93
N TYR A 124 0.61 1.80 -5.84
CA TYR A 124 1.42 1.32 -6.96
C TYR A 124 1.19 -0.16 -7.21
N LEU A 125 0.58 -0.49 -8.35
CA LEU A 125 0.24 -1.86 -8.75
C LEU A 125 0.68 -2.14 -10.19
N ASP A 126 1.76 -1.49 -10.65
CA ASP A 126 2.26 -1.64 -12.00
C ASP A 126 2.76 -3.08 -12.25
N ASN A 127 2.80 -3.48 -13.52
CA ASN A 127 3.35 -4.76 -13.98
C ASN A 127 2.69 -5.97 -13.29
N ASN A 128 1.39 -6.11 -13.49
CA ASN A 128 0.58 -7.16 -12.88
C ASN A 128 -0.41 -7.76 -13.89
N LEU A 129 -1.33 -8.60 -13.41
CA LEU A 129 -2.31 -9.32 -14.23
C LEU A 129 -3.74 -8.85 -13.96
N LEU A 130 -3.92 -7.61 -13.48
CA LEU A 130 -5.22 -7.10 -13.07
C LEU A 130 -6.14 -6.86 -14.27
N GLU A 131 -7.33 -7.43 -14.22
CA GLU A 131 -8.43 -7.10 -15.15
C GLU A 131 -9.41 -6.07 -14.56
N ASN A 132 -9.44 -5.97 -13.23
CA ASN A 132 -10.24 -5.01 -12.47
C ASN A 132 -9.57 -4.73 -11.12
N ILE A 133 -9.94 -3.61 -10.49
CA ILE A 133 -9.58 -3.27 -9.12
C ILE A 133 -10.81 -2.73 -8.38
N SER A 134 -10.80 -2.83 -7.05
CA SER A 134 -11.82 -2.22 -6.20
C SER A 134 -11.18 -1.31 -5.16
N LEU A 135 -11.60 -0.04 -5.13
CA LEU A 135 -11.08 1.02 -4.27
C LEU A 135 -12.21 1.66 -3.42
N LYS A 136 -12.88 0.85 -2.61
CA LYS A 136 -14.03 1.30 -1.82
C LYS A 136 -13.58 2.14 -0.63
N GLU A 137 -14.19 3.31 -0.42
CA GLU A 137 -13.91 4.17 0.74
C GLU A 137 -12.41 4.52 0.90
N THR A 138 -11.73 4.83 -0.20
CA THR A 138 -10.31 5.23 -0.26
C THR A 138 -10.13 6.69 -0.73
N PRO A 139 -10.73 7.68 -0.04
CA PRO A 139 -10.95 9.02 -0.59
C PRO A 139 -9.67 9.87 -0.79
N ARG A 140 -8.53 9.45 -0.23
CA ARG A 140 -7.30 10.26 -0.19
C ARG A 140 -6.29 9.96 -1.30
N ILE A 141 -6.51 8.95 -2.13
CA ILE A 141 -5.55 8.58 -3.18
C ILE A 141 -5.33 9.80 -4.09
N ASP A 142 -4.06 10.25 -4.17
CA ASP A 142 -3.61 11.34 -5.02
C ASP A 142 -2.69 10.85 -6.16
N GLN A 143 -2.08 9.67 -5.99
CA GLN A 143 -1.27 9.00 -7.00
C GLN A 143 -1.67 7.52 -7.12
N LEU A 144 -2.07 7.14 -8.33
CA LEU A 144 -2.46 5.78 -8.68
C LEU A 144 -1.72 5.33 -9.94
N THR A 145 -0.97 4.23 -9.84
CA THR A 145 -0.27 3.63 -10.98
C THR A 145 -0.71 2.18 -11.16
N LEU A 146 -1.15 1.88 -12.38
CA LEU A 146 -1.75 0.63 -12.82
C LEU A 146 -1.16 0.21 -14.18
N SER A 147 0.03 0.71 -14.53
CA SER A 147 0.66 0.44 -15.81
C SER A 147 0.92 -1.05 -16.00
N LEU A 148 0.96 -1.51 -17.25
CA LEU A 148 1.31 -2.90 -17.59
C LEU A 148 0.38 -3.90 -16.87
N ASN A 149 -0.92 -3.74 -17.07
CA ASN A 149 -1.96 -4.62 -16.56
C ASN A 149 -2.89 -5.05 -17.72
N GLN A 150 -4.06 -5.61 -17.40
CA GLN A 150 -5.04 -6.08 -18.39
C GLN A 150 -6.40 -5.39 -18.23
N LEU A 151 -6.42 -4.20 -17.63
CA LEU A 151 -7.65 -3.47 -17.31
C LEU A 151 -8.40 -3.09 -18.58
N LYS A 152 -9.69 -3.42 -18.64
CA LYS A 152 -10.60 -2.97 -19.70
C LYS A 152 -11.33 -1.67 -19.35
N ALA A 153 -11.43 -1.40 -18.05
CA ALA A 153 -12.00 -0.19 -17.47
C ALA A 153 -11.42 0.02 -16.07
N VAL A 154 -11.50 1.25 -15.58
CA VAL A 154 -11.17 1.60 -14.20
C VAL A 154 -12.17 2.65 -13.72
N ASP A 155 -12.79 2.41 -12.56
CA ASP A 155 -13.65 3.42 -11.93
C ASP A 155 -12.82 4.26 -10.95
N ILE A 156 -12.54 5.49 -11.37
CA ILE A 156 -11.84 6.49 -10.55
C ILE A 156 -12.80 7.56 -10.01
N THR A 157 -14.11 7.43 -10.24
CA THR A 157 -15.12 8.40 -9.81
C THR A 157 -15.01 8.79 -8.33
N PRO A 158 -14.70 7.88 -7.38
CA PRO A 158 -14.55 8.23 -5.97
C PRO A 158 -13.30 9.07 -5.65
N LEU A 159 -12.27 9.07 -6.51
CA LEU A 159 -10.94 9.60 -6.21
C LEU A 159 -10.85 11.11 -6.49
N LYS A 160 -11.51 11.91 -5.65
CA LYS A 160 -11.61 13.37 -5.83
C LYS A 160 -10.27 14.11 -5.70
N ASN A 161 -9.33 13.53 -4.97
CA ASN A 161 -7.99 14.08 -4.74
C ASN A 161 -6.95 13.56 -5.73
N LEU A 162 -7.34 12.70 -6.68
CA LEU A 162 -6.41 12.11 -7.65
C LEU A 162 -5.73 13.20 -8.48
N ARG A 163 -4.40 13.29 -8.39
CA ARG A 163 -3.56 14.24 -9.14
C ARG A 163 -2.81 13.56 -10.28
N LYS A 164 -2.41 12.30 -10.09
CA LYS A 164 -1.64 11.51 -11.05
C LYS A 164 -2.27 10.15 -11.26
N LEU A 165 -2.57 9.84 -12.53
CA LEU A 165 -3.04 8.53 -12.94
C LEU A 165 -2.15 7.99 -14.06
N ASN A 166 -1.58 6.81 -13.84
CA ASN A 166 -0.91 6.04 -14.89
C ASN A 166 -1.69 4.74 -15.14
N VAL A 167 -2.22 4.60 -16.36
CA VAL A 167 -2.91 3.38 -16.83
C VAL A 167 -2.30 2.86 -18.13
N GLU A 168 -1.06 3.25 -18.41
CA GLU A 168 -0.32 2.85 -19.61
C GLU A 168 -0.31 1.31 -19.81
N HIS A 169 -0.27 0.86 -21.06
CA HIS A 169 -0.23 -0.56 -21.42
C HIS A 169 -1.31 -1.40 -20.73
N ASN A 170 -2.56 -1.00 -20.96
CA ASN A 170 -3.76 -1.73 -20.57
C ASN A 170 -4.66 -1.98 -21.80
N LYS A 171 -5.92 -2.37 -21.57
CA LYS A 171 -6.93 -2.63 -22.61
C LYS A 171 -8.11 -1.66 -22.49
N ILE A 172 -7.89 -0.46 -21.94
CA ILE A 172 -8.93 0.54 -21.67
C ILE A 172 -9.33 1.21 -22.98
N GLN A 173 -10.63 1.27 -23.26
CA GLN A 173 -11.15 1.92 -24.46
C GLN A 173 -11.74 3.30 -24.19
N LYS A 174 -12.20 3.55 -22.96
CA LYS A 174 -12.84 4.81 -22.55
C LYS A 174 -12.51 5.11 -21.11
N LEU A 175 -12.40 6.39 -20.78
CA LEU A 175 -12.13 6.84 -19.42
C LEU A 175 -12.95 8.10 -19.11
N ASP A 176 -13.70 8.06 -18.01
CA ASP A 176 -14.39 9.24 -17.48
C ASP A 176 -13.55 9.87 -16.36
N ILE A 177 -13.01 11.05 -16.62
CA ILE A 177 -12.27 11.86 -15.64
C ILE A 177 -13.08 13.08 -15.16
N SER A 178 -14.35 13.20 -15.57
CA SER A 178 -15.19 14.38 -15.30
C SER A 178 -15.47 14.60 -13.81
N LYS A 179 -15.19 13.59 -12.98
CA LYS A 179 -15.41 13.58 -11.55
C LYS A 179 -14.12 13.67 -10.72
N ASN A 180 -12.98 13.95 -11.36
CA ASN A 180 -11.64 14.04 -10.77
C ASN A 180 -11.05 15.45 -10.96
N PRO A 181 -11.56 16.48 -10.26
CA PRO A 181 -11.21 17.88 -10.49
C PRO A 181 -9.76 18.24 -10.13
N ALA A 182 -9.06 17.40 -9.37
CA ALA A 182 -7.67 17.60 -8.99
C ALA A 182 -6.66 16.96 -9.97
N LEU A 183 -7.13 16.26 -11.01
CA LEU A 183 -6.28 15.48 -11.90
C LEU A 183 -5.41 16.41 -12.77
N GLN A 184 -4.09 16.25 -12.66
CA GLN A 184 -3.09 17.08 -13.34
C GLN A 184 -2.37 16.30 -14.44
N THR A 185 -2.13 15.01 -14.22
CA THR A 185 -1.39 14.16 -15.14
C THR A 185 -2.11 12.84 -15.36
N LEU A 186 -2.28 12.49 -16.63
CA LEU A 186 -2.86 11.25 -17.08
C LEU A 186 -1.95 10.63 -18.15
N ASN A 187 -1.47 9.41 -17.93
CA ASN A 187 -0.79 8.61 -18.95
C ASN A 187 -1.69 7.45 -19.38
N ILE A 188 -2.02 7.41 -20.67
CA ILE A 188 -2.87 6.38 -21.30
C ILE A 188 -2.16 5.60 -22.40
N GLY A 189 -0.85 5.80 -22.60
CA GLY A 189 -0.10 5.18 -23.69
C GLY A 189 -0.32 3.67 -23.80
N GLY A 190 -0.34 3.13 -25.02
CA GLY A 190 -0.51 1.69 -25.22
C GLY A 190 -1.88 1.12 -24.82
N ASN A 191 -2.90 1.97 -24.68
CA ASN A 191 -4.30 1.55 -24.62
C ASN A 191 -4.99 1.73 -25.98
N PRO A 192 -6.02 0.93 -26.31
CA PRO A 192 -6.82 1.12 -27.51
C PRO A 192 -7.84 2.26 -27.35
N MET A 193 -7.38 3.44 -26.91
CA MET A 193 -8.20 4.64 -26.72
C MET A 193 -7.53 5.86 -27.33
N LYS A 194 -8.36 6.78 -27.83
CA LYS A 194 -7.93 8.10 -28.30
C LYS A 194 -8.28 9.17 -27.28
N GLU A 195 -7.77 10.37 -27.49
CA GLU A 195 -8.12 11.50 -26.63
C GLU A 195 -9.63 11.79 -26.63
N SER A 196 -10.31 11.58 -27.77
CA SER A 196 -11.77 11.73 -27.90
C SER A 196 -12.58 10.74 -27.05
N ASP A 197 -11.97 9.63 -26.62
CA ASP A 197 -12.60 8.63 -25.75
C ASP A 197 -12.52 9.01 -24.26
N ILE A 198 -11.83 10.12 -23.94
CA ILE A 198 -11.72 10.65 -22.59
C ILE A 198 -12.84 11.66 -22.35
N LYS A 199 -13.74 11.34 -21.44
CA LYS A 199 -14.76 12.28 -20.98
C LYS A 199 -14.14 13.21 -19.93
N LYS A 200 -13.80 14.42 -20.38
CA LYS A 200 -13.21 15.47 -19.53
C LYS A 200 -14.26 16.23 -18.71
N GLY A 201 -13.84 16.80 -17.59
CA GLY A 201 -14.64 17.69 -16.76
C GLY A 201 -14.48 19.16 -17.13
N VAL A 202 -15.24 20.04 -16.47
CA VAL A 202 -15.32 21.49 -16.77
C VAL A 202 -14.01 22.24 -16.51
N LYS A 203 -13.14 21.73 -15.63
CA LYS A 203 -11.84 22.33 -15.28
C LYS A 203 -10.73 21.30 -15.49
N THR A 204 -10.17 21.20 -16.70
CA THR A 204 -9.11 20.24 -16.97
C THR A 204 -7.95 20.89 -17.73
N ASP A 205 -7.13 21.66 -17.00
CA ASP A 205 -5.72 21.87 -17.37
C ASP A 205 -4.96 20.58 -17.05
N ILE A 206 -5.26 19.52 -17.81
CA ILE A 206 -4.69 18.19 -17.64
C ILE A 206 -3.65 17.93 -18.72
N THR A 207 -2.48 17.47 -18.31
CA THR A 207 -1.48 16.97 -19.25
C THR A 207 -1.76 15.50 -19.52
N ILE A 208 -2.08 15.16 -20.77
CA ILE A 208 -2.38 13.80 -21.22
C ILE A 208 -1.20 13.30 -22.05
N PHE A 209 -0.69 12.12 -21.69
CA PHE A 209 0.40 11.44 -22.38
C PHE A 209 -0.10 10.17 -23.07
N GLY A 210 0.46 9.86 -24.25
CA GLY A 210 0.24 8.59 -24.94
C GLY A 210 -1.10 8.45 -25.67
N ALA A 211 -1.86 9.53 -25.84
CA ALA A 211 -3.02 9.53 -26.72
C ALA A 211 -2.56 9.50 -28.19
N GLU A 212 -2.97 8.49 -28.96
CA GLU A 212 -2.88 8.57 -30.42
C GLU A 212 -3.94 9.55 -30.94
N GLN A 213 -3.63 10.29 -32.01
CA GLN A 213 -4.55 11.23 -32.66
C GLN A 213 -5.75 10.50 -33.31
#